data_AF-A0ABD0ZDX0-F1
#
_entry.id   AF-A0ABD0ZDX0-F1
#
_cell.length_a   1.000
_cell.length_b   1.000
_cell.length_c   1.000
_cell.angle_alpha   90.00
_cell.angle_beta   90.00
_cell.angle_gamma   90.00
#
_symmetry.space_group_name_H-M   'P 1'
#
loop_
_entity.id
_entity.type
_entity.pdbx_description
1 polymer ?
#
loop_
_entity_poly.entity_id
_entity_poly.type
_entity_poly.pdbx_seq_one_letter_code
_entity_poly.pdbx_strand_id
1 'polypeptide(L)'
;MAATNTTIVTDATDAMANSVLNVSMTNVTKLTPTNYLMWSLQVHALLDGYGLAGYLDGSVTTPAATLTTGDVITVNPAFTV
;
A
#
# COMPACT_ATOMS: atom_id res chain seq x y z
N MET A 1 35.92 11.07 35.21
CA MET A 1 35.08 9.97 34.67
C MET A 1 33.90 10.62 33.98
N ALA A 2 33.88 10.65 32.64
CA ALA A 2 32.73 11.13 31.87
C ALA A 2 31.97 9.90 31.40
N ALA A 3 30.72 9.74 31.85
CA ALA A 3 29.84 8.68 31.37
C ALA A 3 29.38 9.06 29.96
N THR A 4 29.73 8.24 28.98
CA THR A 4 29.17 8.30 27.62
C THR A 4 27.76 7.73 27.67
N ASN A 5 26.76 8.58 27.48
CA ASN A 5 25.38 8.15 27.31
C ASN A 5 25.25 7.50 25.93
N THR A 6 25.36 6.16 25.88
CA THR A 6 25.06 5.37 24.70
C THR A 6 23.58 5.50 24.39
N THR A 7 23.24 6.26 23.35
CA THR A 7 21.92 6.23 22.74
C THR A 7 21.71 4.84 22.16
N ILE A 8 20.86 4.04 22.83
CA ILE A 8 20.39 2.78 22.28
C ILE A 8 19.54 3.16 21.07
N VAL A 9 20.09 2.98 19.88
CA VAL A 9 19.29 2.95 18.65
C VAL A 9 18.47 1.68 18.75
N THR A 10 17.22 1.82 19.20
CA THR A 10 16.21 0.79 18.95
C THR A 10 16.12 0.67 17.44
N ASP A 11 16.65 -0.43 16.90
CA ASP A 11 16.29 -0.92 15.57
C ASP A 11 14.77 -1.09 15.59
N ALA A 12 14.06 -0.05 15.13
CA ALA A 12 12.67 -0.18 14.80
C ALA A 12 12.65 -1.19 13.67
N THR A 13 12.43 -2.45 14.03
CA THR A 13 11.92 -3.44 13.09
C THR A 13 10.58 -2.91 12.66
N ASP A 14 10.60 -2.05 11.63
CA ASP A 14 9.44 -1.63 10.87
C ASP A 14 8.82 -2.93 10.38
N ALA A 15 7.89 -3.44 11.17
CA ALA A 15 6.98 -4.47 10.76
C ALA A 15 6.08 -3.81 9.71
N MET A 16 6.63 -3.66 8.50
CA MET A 16 5.87 -3.52 7.29
C MET A 16 5.04 -4.80 7.23
N ALA A 17 3.85 -4.75 7.83
CA ALA A 17 2.86 -5.78 7.69
C ALA A 17 2.56 -5.83 6.20
N ASN A 18 3.25 -6.70 5.47
CA ASN A 18 3.01 -6.95 4.07
C ASN A 18 1.68 -7.70 4.00
N SER A 19 0.59 -6.95 4.18
CA SER A 19 -0.77 -7.43 4.18
C SER A 19 -1.07 -7.88 2.76
N VAL A 20 -1.13 -9.19 2.56
CA VAL A 20 -1.49 -9.77 1.27
C VAL A 20 -3.00 -9.61 1.10
N LEU A 21 -3.42 -8.75 0.17
CA LEU A 21 -4.82 -8.61 -0.19
C LEU A 21 -5.24 -9.75 -1.13
N ASN A 22 -6.20 -10.56 -0.71
CA ASN A 22 -6.77 -11.62 -1.55
C ASN A 22 -8.09 -11.15 -2.17
N VAL A 23 -8.09 -10.89 -3.48
CA VAL A 23 -9.29 -10.56 -4.25
C VAL A 23 -9.83 -11.82 -4.93
N SER A 24 -11.08 -12.19 -4.66
CA SER A 24 -11.71 -13.34 -5.29
C SER A 24 -12.16 -13.01 -6.72
N MET A 25 -11.75 -13.83 -7.70
CA MET A 25 -12.11 -13.69 -9.12
C MET A 25 -13.22 -14.64 -9.56
N THR A 26 -14.00 -15.22 -8.65
CA THR A 26 -15.03 -16.23 -8.98
C THR A 26 -16.05 -15.77 -10.03
N ASN A 27 -16.34 -14.47 -10.09
CA ASN A 27 -17.30 -13.88 -11.03
C ASN A 27 -16.65 -13.30 -12.30
N VAL A 28 -15.33 -13.43 -12.45
CA VAL A 28 -14.60 -13.01 -13.65
C VAL A 28 -14.48 -14.18 -14.61
N THR A 29 -14.84 -13.95 -15.87
CA THR A 29 -14.75 -14.94 -16.94
C THR A 29 -13.30 -15.32 -17.13
N LYS A 30 -12.99 -16.60 -17.31
CA LYS A 30 -11.61 -17.03 -17.55
C LYS A 30 -11.06 -16.38 -18.83
N LEU A 31 -9.82 -15.88 -18.76
CA LEU A 31 -9.14 -15.30 -19.93
C LEU A 31 -8.92 -16.37 -21.01
N THR A 32 -9.27 -16.02 -22.24
CA THR A 32 -9.03 -16.76 -23.47
C THR A 32 -8.44 -15.83 -24.53
N PRO A 33 -7.83 -16.34 -25.62
CA PRO A 33 -7.25 -15.50 -26.66
C PRO A 33 -8.25 -14.55 -27.36
N THR A 34 -9.54 -14.84 -27.29
CA THR A 34 -10.60 -14.10 -28.00
C THR A 34 -11.44 -13.20 -27.11
N ASN A 35 -11.28 -13.24 -25.78
CA ASN A 35 -12.14 -12.50 -24.84
C ASN A 35 -11.40 -11.43 -24.02
N TYR A 36 -10.17 -11.06 -24.39
CA TYR A 36 -9.33 -10.15 -23.62
C TYR A 36 -10.05 -8.83 -23.24
N LEU A 37 -10.77 -8.21 -24.18
CA LEU A 37 -11.49 -6.96 -23.90
C LEU A 37 -12.57 -7.13 -22.82
N MET A 38 -13.38 -8.20 -22.92
CA MET A 38 -14.42 -8.49 -21.92
C MET A 38 -13.81 -8.84 -20.56
N TRP A 39 -12.76 -9.68 -20.56
CA TRP A 39 -12.02 -10.04 -19.37
C TRP A 39 -11.43 -8.81 -18.67
N SER A 40 -10.81 -7.92 -19.45
CA SER A 40 -10.20 -6.68 -18.94
C SER A 40 -11.26 -5.81 -18.26
N LEU A 41 -12.42 -5.59 -18.88
CA LEU A 41 -13.50 -4.83 -18.26
C LEU A 41 -13.97 -5.46 -16.94
N GLN A 42 -14.12 -6.78 -16.88
CA GLN A 42 -14.53 -7.47 -15.65
C GLN A 42 -13.50 -7.35 -14.53
N VAL A 43 -12.21 -7.39 -14.85
CA VAL A 43 -11.13 -7.18 -13.87
C VAL A 43 -11.10 -5.75 -13.36
N HIS A 44 -11.25 -4.75 -14.25
CA HIS A 44 -11.31 -3.35 -13.82
C HIS A 44 -12.53 -3.08 -12.95
N ALA A 45 -13.72 -3.59 -13.33
CA ALA A 45 -14.94 -3.45 -12.53
C ALA A 45 -14.81 -4.13 -11.16
N LEU A 46 -14.12 -5.28 -11.08
CA LEU A 46 -13.83 -5.94 -9.81
C LEU A 46 -12.95 -5.04 -8.92
N LEU A 47 -11.84 -4.54 -9.45
CA LEU A 47 -10.90 -3.72 -8.69
C LEU A 47 -11.51 -2.37 -8.29
N ASP A 48 -12.34 -1.78 -9.13
CA ASP A 48 -13.13 -0.59 -8.81
C ASP A 48 -14.14 -0.86 -7.67
N GLY A 49 -14.83 -2.00 -7.72
CA GLY A 49 -15.73 -2.43 -6.63
C GLY A 49 -15.03 -2.65 -5.29
N TYR A 50 -13.73 -2.94 -5.27
CA TYR A 50 -12.91 -3.01 -4.05
C TYR A 50 -12.23 -1.69 -3.69
N GLY A 51 -12.44 -0.60 -4.45
CA GLY A 51 -11.74 0.68 -4.26
C GLY A 51 -10.25 0.60 -4.58
N LEU A 52 -9.82 -0.42 -5.31
CA LEU A 52 -8.41 -0.68 -5.66
C LEU A 52 -8.00 -0.08 -7.00
N ALA A 53 -8.97 0.34 -7.83
CA ALA A 53 -8.70 0.91 -9.16
C ALA A 53 -7.73 2.10 -9.09
N GLY A 54 -7.87 2.95 -8.08
CA GLY A 54 -7.03 4.13 -7.92
C GLY A 54 -5.55 3.84 -7.62
N TYR A 55 -5.25 2.65 -7.10
CA TYR A 55 -3.87 2.21 -6.88
C TYR A 55 -3.20 1.68 -8.15
N LEU A 56 -3.99 1.32 -9.18
CA LEU A 56 -3.48 0.82 -10.47
C LEU A 56 -3.20 1.95 -11.45
N ASP A 57 -4.06 2.97 -11.47
CA ASP A 57 -3.91 4.15 -12.32
C ASP A 57 -3.05 5.26 -11.68
N GLY A 58 -2.72 5.12 -10.39
CA GLY A 58 -1.91 6.06 -9.63
C GLY A 58 -2.67 7.29 -9.14
N SER A 59 -4.00 7.33 -9.28
CA SER A 59 -4.83 8.39 -8.70
C SER A 59 -4.83 8.36 -7.16
N VAL A 60 -4.63 7.18 -6.56
CA VAL A 60 -4.44 7.00 -5.13
C VAL A 60 -2.96 6.92 -4.82
N THR A 61 -2.43 7.98 -4.24
CA THR A 61 -1.04 8.04 -3.78
C THR A 61 -0.90 7.42 -2.40
N THR A 62 0.06 6.53 -2.23
CA THR A 62 0.45 6.05 -0.90
C THR A 62 0.89 7.24 -0.04
N PRO A 63 0.37 7.38 1.19
CA PRO A 63 0.81 8.42 2.11
C PRO A 63 2.32 8.32 2.35
N ALA A 64 2.99 9.47 2.54
CA ALA A 64 4.40 9.46 2.92
C ALA A 64 4.57 8.81 4.31
N ALA A 65 5.66 8.07 4.53
CA ALA A 65 5.92 7.43 5.83
C ALA A 65 6.10 8.44 6.98
N THR A 66 6.58 9.63 6.65
CA THR A 66 6.82 10.71 7.61
C THR A 66 6.26 12.04 7.09
N LEU A 67 5.97 12.94 8.02
CA LEU A 67 5.61 14.32 7.77
C LEU A 67 6.73 15.22 8.28
N THR A 68 7.10 16.23 7.49
CA THR A 68 8.10 17.24 7.88
C THR A 68 7.40 18.57 8.11
N THR A 69 7.50 19.11 9.33
CA THR A 69 6.98 20.45 9.67
C THR A 69 8.12 21.29 10.25
N GLY A 70 8.66 22.20 9.44
CA GLY A 70 9.92 22.89 9.77
C GLY A 70 11.06 21.89 9.88
N ASP A 71 11.77 21.89 11.01
CA ASP A 71 12.89 20.97 11.29
C ASP A 71 12.46 19.67 12.01
N VAL A 72 11.16 19.46 12.24
CA VAL A 72 10.63 18.30 12.96
C VAL A 72 10.09 17.27 11.98
N ILE A 73 10.60 16.04 12.06
CA ILE A 73 10.12 14.87 11.33
C ILE A 73 9.25 14.03 12.27
N THR A 74 8.01 13.77 11.89
CA THR A 74 7.06 12.92 12.64
C THR A 74 6.58 11.75 11.79
N VAL A 75 6.19 10.65 12.44
CA VAL A 75 5.55 9.51 11.75
C VAL A 75 4.19 9.95 11.23
N ASN A 76 3.87 9.61 9.98
CA ASN A 76 2.57 9.92 9.40
C ASN A 76 1.50 8.93 9.90
N PRO A 77 0.47 9.38 10.65
CA PRO A 77 -0.60 8.50 11.11
C PRO A 77 -1.38 7.86 9.97
N ALA A 78 -1.39 8.45 8.77
CA ALA A 78 -2.05 7.89 7.60
C ALA A 78 -1.24 6.77 6.91
N PHE A 79 0.04 6.59 7.27
CA PHE A 79 0.89 5.54 6.68
C PHE A 79 0.71 4.18 7.35
N THR A 80 0.33 4.16 8.63
CA THR A 80 0.11 2.94 9.40
C THR A 80 -1.38 2.62 9.47
N VAL A 81 -1.85 1.76 8.57
CA VAL A 81 -3.15 1.08 8.67
C VAL A 81 -3.03 -0.24 9.43
#